data_AF-A0A7S4KCM9-F1
#
_entry.id   AF-A0A7S4KCM9-F1
#
_cell.length_a   1.000
_cell.length_b   1.000
_cell.length_c   1.000
_cell.angle_alpha   90.00
_cell.angle_beta   90.00
_cell.angle_gamma   90.00
#
_symmetry.space_group_name_H-M   'P 1'
#
loop_
_entity.id
_entity.type
_entity.pdbx_description
1 polymer ?
#
loop_
_entity_poly.entity_id
_entity_poly.type
_entity_poly.pdbx_seq_one_letter_code
_entity_poly.pdbx_strand_id
1 'polypeptide(L)'
;DVGPLISPQAKERVERIITEAVEKDGVTLELDGRNVEVEGYENGNFVGPTILSDVPPTSVAYTQEIFGPVLICMTVDTLDDAIHLINANPYGNGCAVFTRSGASARKFTHDIDVGQVGVNAPIPVPLT
;
A
#
# COMPACT_ATOMS: atom_id res chain seq x y z
N ASP A 1 -17.49 -2.10 -6.64
CA ASP A 1 -16.44 -2.23 -7.66
C ASP A 1 -15.18 -2.99 -7.23
N VAL A 2 -15.08 -3.52 -6.01
CA VAL A 2 -13.97 -4.42 -5.61
C VAL A 2 -14.51 -5.84 -5.48
N GLY A 3 -13.97 -6.77 -6.26
CA GLY A 3 -14.34 -8.19 -6.24
C GLY A 3 -13.69 -8.96 -5.07
N PRO A 4 -14.05 -10.24 -4.89
CA PRO A 4 -13.47 -11.07 -3.84
C PRO A 4 -12.01 -11.39 -4.14
N LEU A 5 -11.25 -11.73 -3.09
CA LEU A 5 -9.91 -12.29 -3.24
C LEU A 5 -9.97 -13.70 -3.84
N ILE A 6 -8.86 -14.12 -4.43
CA ILE A 6 -8.78 -15.37 -5.20
C ILE A 6 -9.07 -16.63 -4.38
N SER A 7 -8.81 -16.62 -3.07
CA SER A 7 -8.99 -17.78 -2.20
C SER A 7 -9.26 -17.40 -0.73
N PRO A 8 -9.81 -18.33 0.08
CA PRO A 8 -9.95 -18.13 1.52
C PRO A 8 -8.60 -17.84 2.20
N GLN A 9 -7.53 -18.50 1.76
CA GLN A 9 -6.18 -18.29 2.32
C GLN A 9 -5.65 -16.89 2.00
N ALA A 10 -6.00 -16.32 0.84
CA ALA A 10 -5.67 -14.94 0.52
C ALA A 10 -6.42 -13.97 1.45
N LYS A 11 -7.71 -14.20 1.70
CA LYS A 11 -8.49 -13.45 2.69
C LYS A 11 -7.87 -13.51 4.08
N GLU A 12 -7.60 -14.72 4.59
CA GLU A 12 -6.98 -14.91 5.91
C GLU A 12 -5.62 -14.21 6.04
N ARG A 13 -4.78 -14.27 4.99
CA ARG A 13 -3.49 -13.56 4.98
C ARG A 13 -3.68 -12.05 5.10
N VAL A 14 -4.57 -11.46 4.32
CA VAL A 14 -4.83 -10.01 4.35
C VAL A 14 -5.37 -9.60 5.73
N GLU A 15 -6.37 -10.30 6.25
CA GLU A 15 -6.96 -10.00 7.56
C GLU A 15 -5.95 -10.15 8.70
N ARG A 16 -5.05 -11.15 8.62
CA ARG A 16 -3.94 -11.32 9.57
C ARG A 16 -2.98 -10.15 9.53
N ILE A 17 -2.54 -9.71 8.34
CA ILE A 17 -1.60 -8.58 8.21
C ILE A 17 -2.22 -7.31 8.80
N ILE A 18 -3.49 -7.00 8.49
CA ILE A 18 -4.21 -5.85 9.05
C ILE A 18 -4.24 -5.93 10.58
N THR A 19 -4.62 -7.10 11.11
CA THR A 19 -4.75 -7.31 12.55
C THR A 19 -3.40 -7.15 13.25
N GLU A 20 -2.34 -7.79 12.75
CA GLU A 20 -1.00 -7.70 13.33
C GLU A 20 -0.46 -6.27 13.29
N ALA A 21 -0.66 -5.54 12.18
CA ALA A 21 -0.23 -4.16 12.05
C ALA A 21 -0.88 -3.25 13.11
N VAL A 22 -2.20 -3.39 13.31
CA VAL A 22 -2.95 -2.60 14.29
C VAL A 22 -2.57 -2.96 15.73
N GLU A 23 -2.42 -4.25 16.03
CA GLU A 23 -2.18 -4.71 17.40
C GLU A 23 -0.73 -4.51 17.87
N LYS A 24 0.25 -4.57 16.96
CA LYS A 24 1.66 -4.66 17.32
C LYS A 24 2.50 -3.47 16.88
N ASP A 25 2.11 -2.80 15.79
CA ASP A 25 2.99 -1.83 15.13
C ASP A 25 2.57 -0.37 15.40
N GLY A 26 1.55 -0.14 16.23
CA GLY A 26 1.07 1.20 16.57
C GLY A 26 0.39 1.92 15.40
N VAL A 27 -0.12 1.15 14.44
CA VAL A 27 -0.79 1.63 13.23
C VAL A 27 -2.22 2.07 13.54
N THR A 28 -2.63 3.19 12.94
CA THR A 28 -4.01 3.68 13.02
C THR A 28 -4.84 3.03 11.92
N LEU A 29 -5.98 2.44 12.29
CA LEU A 29 -6.94 1.85 11.36
C LEU A 29 -8.03 2.88 11.02
N GLU A 30 -7.82 3.63 9.93
CA GLU A 30 -8.72 4.70 9.48
C GLU A 30 -10.02 4.13 8.88
N LEU A 31 -9.90 3.02 8.17
CA LEU A 31 -11.02 2.30 7.57
C LEU A 31 -10.77 0.81 7.70
N ASP A 32 -11.70 0.09 8.34
CA ASP A 32 -11.63 -1.35 8.52
C ASP A 32 -12.50 -2.07 7.48
N GLY A 33 -11.85 -2.78 6.56
CA GLY A 33 -12.51 -3.61 5.56
C GLY A 33 -12.66 -5.08 5.97
N ARG A 34 -12.24 -5.49 7.16
CA ARG A 34 -12.34 -6.90 7.61
C ARG A 34 -13.80 -7.28 7.86
N ASN A 35 -14.11 -8.57 7.72
CA ASN A 35 -15.44 -9.14 8.04
C ASN A 35 -16.63 -8.48 7.31
N VAL A 36 -16.39 -7.94 6.12
CA VAL A 36 -17.47 -7.43 5.26
C VAL A 36 -18.39 -8.56 4.81
N GLU A 37 -19.70 -8.36 4.93
CA GLU A 37 -20.72 -9.20 4.33
C GLU A 37 -21.23 -8.57 3.04
N VAL A 38 -21.28 -9.36 1.97
CA VAL A 38 -21.78 -8.92 0.66
C VAL A 38 -23.04 -9.73 0.37
N GLU A 39 -24.17 -9.04 0.24
CA GLU A 39 -25.47 -9.66 -0.04
C GLU A 39 -25.41 -10.53 -1.31
N GLY A 40 -25.86 -11.78 -1.19
CA GLY A 40 -25.82 -12.77 -2.27
C GLY A 40 -24.46 -13.46 -2.47
N TYR A 41 -23.45 -13.08 -1.68
CA TYR A 41 -22.11 -13.67 -1.71
C TYR A 41 -21.54 -13.87 -0.29
N GLU A 42 -22.37 -14.36 0.62
CA GLU A 42 -22.06 -14.52 2.05
C GLU A 42 -20.85 -15.45 2.27
N ASN A 43 -20.60 -16.37 1.34
CA ASN A 43 -19.45 -17.29 1.36
C ASN A 43 -18.26 -16.82 0.51
N GLY A 44 -18.27 -15.56 0.06
CA GLY A 44 -17.21 -14.98 -0.76
C GLY A 44 -15.97 -14.58 0.04
N ASN A 45 -14.81 -14.58 -0.60
CA ASN A 45 -13.53 -14.20 0.00
C ASN A 45 -13.34 -12.67 0.02
N PHE A 46 -14.33 -11.94 0.53
CA PHE A 46 -14.30 -10.48 0.53
C PHE A 46 -13.47 -9.93 1.68
N VAL A 47 -12.66 -8.93 1.34
CA VAL A 47 -12.10 -7.93 2.25
C VAL A 47 -12.45 -6.58 1.62
N GLY A 48 -13.02 -5.69 2.41
CA GLY A 48 -13.38 -4.34 1.97
C GLY A 48 -12.14 -3.44 1.85
N PRO A 49 -12.28 -2.26 1.22
CA PRO A 49 -11.23 -1.24 1.26
C PRO A 49 -10.78 -0.97 2.69
N THR A 50 -9.49 -1.03 2.94
CA THR A 50 -8.88 -0.80 4.26
C THR A 50 -7.82 0.29 4.14
N ILE A 51 -7.79 1.22 5.09
CA ILE A 51 -6.80 2.30 5.13
C ILE A 51 -6.07 2.24 6.48
N LEU A 52 -4.75 2.12 6.41
CA LEU A 52 -3.85 2.13 7.55
C LEU A 52 -2.99 3.39 7.49
N SER A 53 -2.99 4.21 8.54
CA SER A 53 -2.16 5.41 8.67
C SER A 53 -1.13 5.25 9.79
N ASP A 54 -0.15 6.16 9.81
CA ASP A 54 0.97 6.15 10.75
C ASP A 54 1.78 4.84 10.73
N VAL A 55 1.88 4.21 9.56
CA VAL A 55 2.57 2.92 9.41
C VAL A 55 4.09 3.10 9.54
N PRO A 56 4.76 2.47 10.53
CA PRO A 56 6.21 2.54 10.62
C PRO A 56 6.88 1.63 9.58
N PRO A 57 8.13 1.93 9.15
CA PRO A 57 8.87 1.06 8.23
C PRO A 57 9.15 -0.35 8.76
N THR A 58 8.99 -0.57 10.07
CA THR A 58 9.13 -1.90 10.70
C THR A 58 7.83 -2.70 10.67
N SER A 59 6.71 -2.11 10.25
CA SER A 59 5.42 -2.78 10.29
C SER A 59 5.34 -3.94 9.32
N VAL A 60 4.61 -4.99 9.71
CA VAL A 60 4.29 -6.10 8.80
C VAL A 60 3.53 -5.64 7.55
N ALA A 61 2.72 -4.58 7.67
CA ALA A 61 1.97 -4.02 6.55
C ALA A 61 2.86 -3.27 5.53
N TYR A 62 4.04 -2.80 5.95
CA TYR A 62 5.03 -2.18 5.06
C TYR A 62 6.00 -3.21 4.47
N THR A 63 6.45 -4.15 5.29
CA THR A 63 7.52 -5.09 4.93
C THR A 63 7.05 -6.28 4.10
N GLN A 64 5.75 -6.56 4.07
CA GLN A 64 5.16 -7.65 3.28
C GLN A 64 4.17 -7.12 2.26
N GLU A 65 4.15 -7.77 1.09
CA GLU A 65 3.14 -7.50 0.07
C GLU A 65 1.78 -8.05 0.52
N ILE A 66 0.78 -7.16 0.63
CA ILE A 66 -0.54 -7.48 1.20
C ILE A 66 -1.41 -8.24 0.17
N PHE A 67 -1.35 -7.85 -1.11
CA PHE A 67 -2.20 -8.40 -2.19
C PHE A 67 -3.71 -8.38 -1.89
N GLY A 68 -4.16 -7.31 -1.22
CA GLY A 68 -5.57 -7.06 -0.94
C GLY A 68 -5.90 -5.58 -1.09
N PRO A 69 -7.18 -5.19 -0.94
CA PRO A 69 -7.63 -3.81 -1.06
C PRO A 69 -7.25 -2.99 0.18
N VAL A 70 -5.95 -2.91 0.48
CA VAL A 70 -5.39 -2.24 1.65
C VAL A 70 -4.41 -1.15 1.19
N LEU A 71 -4.66 0.08 1.61
CA LEU A 71 -3.76 1.21 1.41
C LEU A 71 -3.02 1.49 2.73
N ILE A 72 -1.70 1.57 2.67
CA ILE A 72 -0.87 2.07 3.77
C ILE A 72 -0.47 3.52 3.49
N CYS A 73 -0.51 4.35 4.53
CA CYS A 73 -0.08 5.74 4.49
C CYS A 73 1.07 5.94 5.48
N MET A 74 2.17 6.48 4.97
CA MET A 74 3.35 6.82 5.72
C MET A 74 3.65 8.31 5.52
N THR A 75 4.14 8.97 6.55
CA THR A 75 4.47 10.39 6.51
C THR A 75 5.96 10.57 6.78
N VAL A 76 6.59 11.44 6.01
CA VAL A 76 7.99 11.86 6.16
C VAL A 76 8.08 13.37 5.96
N ASP A 77 9.11 14.00 6.51
CA ASP A 77 9.20 15.46 6.55
C ASP A 77 9.66 16.06 5.21
N THR A 78 10.50 15.34 4.47
CA THR A 78 11.12 15.87 3.26
C THR A 78 11.05 14.91 2.07
N LEU A 79 11.25 15.46 0.88
CA LEU A 79 11.39 14.67 -0.35
C LEU A 79 12.59 13.72 -0.28
N ASP A 80 13.68 14.13 0.38
CA ASP A 80 14.86 13.28 0.54
C ASP A 80 14.57 12.08 1.44
N ASP A 81 13.83 12.29 2.53
CA ASP A 81 13.38 11.20 3.40
C ASP A 81 12.44 10.25 2.66
N ALA A 82 11.56 10.77 1.80
CA ALA A 82 10.68 9.94 0.97
C ALA A 82 11.46 9.07 -0.01
N ILE A 83 12.45 9.65 -0.69
CA ILE A 83 13.33 8.92 -1.63
C ILE A 83 14.12 7.86 -0.86
N HIS A 84 14.68 8.20 0.30
CA HIS A 84 15.42 7.27 1.13
C HIS A 84 14.55 6.10 1.60
N LEU A 85 13.33 6.38 2.05
CA LEU A 85 12.37 5.38 2.48
C LEU A 85 12.03 4.41 1.35
N ILE A 86 11.75 4.92 0.15
CA ILE A 86 11.40 4.09 -1.02
C ILE A 86 12.62 3.27 -1.47
N ASN A 87 13.80 3.87 -1.58
CA ASN A 87 15.03 3.17 -2.01
C ASN A 87 15.50 2.12 -0.99
N ALA A 88 15.17 2.27 0.29
CA ALA A 88 15.45 1.27 1.31
C ALA A 88 14.53 0.04 1.22
N ASN A 89 13.44 0.12 0.45
CA ASN A 89 12.56 -1.01 0.22
C ASN A 89 13.21 -1.99 -0.77
N PRO A 90 13.32 -3.30 -0.45
CA PRO A 90 13.90 -4.28 -1.37
C PRO A 90 13.08 -4.48 -2.66
N TYR A 91 11.83 -4.00 -2.68
CA TYR A 91 10.94 -4.06 -3.84
C TYR A 91 10.95 -2.71 -4.58
N GLY A 92 11.25 -2.72 -5.88
CA GLY A 92 11.45 -1.52 -6.69
C GLY A 92 10.77 -1.54 -8.06
N ASN A 93 9.58 -2.15 -8.16
CA ASN A 93 8.88 -2.32 -9.46
C ASN A 93 8.49 -0.97 -10.09
N GLY A 94 7.96 -0.06 -9.29
CA GLY A 94 7.73 1.30 -9.71
C GLY A 94 7.17 2.20 -8.61
N CYS A 95 7.35 3.51 -8.77
CA CYS A 95 6.73 4.53 -7.93
C CYS A 95 6.15 5.70 -8.76
N ALA A 96 5.30 6.51 -8.16
CA ALA A 96 4.82 7.75 -8.77
C ALA A 96 4.98 8.93 -7.81
N VAL A 97 5.28 10.11 -8.36
CA VAL A 97 5.31 11.37 -7.62
C VAL A 97 4.21 12.31 -8.14
N PHE A 98 3.43 12.85 -7.22
CA PHE A 98 2.41 13.86 -7.51
C PHE A 98 2.87 15.21 -6.95
N THR A 99 3.22 16.14 -7.83
CA THR A 99 3.76 17.45 -7.45
C THR A 99 3.56 18.50 -8.54
N ARG A 100 3.43 19.75 -8.12
CA ARG A 100 3.44 20.92 -9.03
C ARG A 100 4.84 21.49 -9.26
N SER A 101 5.85 21.02 -8.53
CA SER A 101 7.23 21.49 -8.60
C SER A 101 8.03 20.69 -9.60
N GLY A 102 8.45 21.32 -10.70
CA GLY A 102 9.33 20.70 -11.69
C GLY A 102 10.70 20.31 -11.11
N ALA A 103 11.21 21.07 -10.14
CA ALA A 103 12.44 20.75 -9.43
C ALA A 103 12.30 19.48 -8.59
N SER A 104 11.18 19.33 -7.87
CA SER A 104 10.88 18.14 -7.06
C SER A 104 10.68 16.91 -7.94
N ALA A 105 9.92 17.05 -9.04
CA ALA A 105 9.72 15.96 -10.00
C ALA A 105 11.07 15.49 -10.59
N ARG A 106 11.91 16.43 -11.04
CA ARG A 106 13.24 16.12 -11.59
C ARG A 106 14.14 15.43 -10.57
N LYS A 107 14.19 15.96 -9.34
CA LYS A 107 14.98 15.39 -8.25
C LYS A 107 14.54 13.95 -7.98
N PHE A 108 13.24 13.75 -7.76
CA PHE A 108 12.68 12.43 -7.52
C PHE A 108 13.01 11.44 -8.65
N THR A 109 12.79 11.81 -9.91
CA THR A 109 13.09 10.93 -11.05
C THR A 109 14.58 10.62 -11.23
N HIS A 110 15.47 11.44 -10.67
CA HIS A 110 16.91 11.25 -10.80
C HIS A 110 17.48 10.38 -9.67
N ASP A 111 16.96 10.57 -8.45
CA ASP A 111 17.54 10.01 -7.23
C ASP A 111 16.84 8.70 -6.78
N ILE A 112 15.68 8.38 -7.34
CA ILE A 112 14.92 7.17 -7.01
C ILE A 112 15.49 5.93 -7.72
N ASP A 113 15.57 4.81 -7.01
CA ASP A 113 16.05 3.51 -7.50
C ASP A 113 14.87 2.55 -7.72
N VAL A 114 14.08 2.81 -8.76
CA VAL A 114 12.95 1.97 -9.16
C VAL A 114 12.89 1.79 -10.68
N GLY A 115 12.26 0.69 -11.14
CA GLY A 115 12.19 0.36 -12.56
C GLY A 115 11.31 1.30 -13.40
N GLN A 116 10.20 1.79 -12.82
CA GLN A 116 9.26 2.69 -13.50
C GLN A 116 8.88 3.88 -12.62
N VAL A 117 8.92 5.09 -13.20
CA VAL A 117 8.57 6.32 -12.48
C VAL A 117 7.46 7.08 -13.22
N GLY A 118 6.35 7.34 -12.53
CA GLY A 118 5.28 8.21 -12.99
C GLY A 118 5.38 9.62 -12.40
N VAL A 119 5.16 10.67 -13.21
CA VAL A 119 5.06 12.06 -12.72
C VAL A 119 3.66 12.58 -13.00
N ASN A 120 2.90 12.87 -11.94
CA ASN A 120 1.48 13.28 -12.02
C ASN A 120 0.59 12.29 -12.81
N ALA A 121 1.02 11.04 -12.90
CA ALA A 121 0.31 9.95 -13.53
C ALA A 121 0.57 8.67 -12.74
N PRO A 122 -0.45 7.82 -12.54
CA PRO A 122 -0.24 6.52 -11.92
C PRO A 122 0.64 5.64 -12.80
N ILE A 123 1.31 4.66 -12.20
CA ILE A 123 2.08 3.67 -12.95
C ILE A 123 1.10 2.72 -13.62
N PRO A 124 1.27 2.42 -14.92
CA PRO A 124 0.51 1.37 -15.58
C PRO A 124 0.92 0.02 -15.00
N VAL A 125 0.12 -0.50 -14.06
CA VAL A 125 0.26 -1.88 -13.61
C VAL A 125 -0.35 -2.79 -14.67
N PRO A 126 0.34 -3.83 -15.16
CA PRO A 126 -0.28 -4.84 -16.01
C PRO A 126 -1.47 -5.43 -15.25
N LEU A 127 -2.67 -5.34 -15.83
CA LEU A 127 -3.80 -6.15 -15.38
C LEU A 127 -3.49 -7.60 -15.77
N THR A 128 -3.04 -8.42 -14.83
CA THR A 128 -2.96 -9.87 -14.98
C THR A 128 -4.24 -10.53 -14.52
#